data_AF-A0A8S0ZTL1-F1
#
_entry.id   AF-A0A8S0ZTL1-F1
#
_cell.length_a   1.000
_cell.length_b   1.000
_cell.length_c   1.000
_cell.angle_alpha   90.00
_cell.angle_beta   90.00
_cell.angle_gamma   90.00
#
_symmetry.space_group_name_H-M   'P 1'
#
loop_
_entity.id
_entity.type
_entity.pdbx_description
1 polymer ?
#
loop_
_entity_poly.entity_id
_entity_poly.type
_entity_poly.pdbx_seq_one_letter_code
_entity_poly.pdbx_strand_id
1 'polypeptide(L)'
;MHYGLTIEQVRKLAYEFAKANYIKHPPSWDHNKMAGKDWMECYRKRNENLSLRKPENTSAARSYGFNKTAVKIAYFDAFTSKNITKAFKKTGIWPLNKLTFSDGDFDAVQVYHSQSFTHSRHSTIPEEIDITQEDQLSPRSETHSPSLLAQPLDLQSTSAQGLITPEIIRPYPKVARDVTKKSKKEIAEGSDVENETPVLTEFVKEKRFILVKFEKKKSVKHYVGQVITKYSPTEYKISFLRKNPGGWKFVFPNNTDEGTVYISDMVCILPEPKSASTARTANIFSFQKDLSMYDVQ
;
A
#
# COMPACT_ATOMS: atom_id res chain seq x y z
N MET A 1 -4.61 -5.99 4.46
CA MET A 1 -4.98 -5.77 5.88
C MET A 1 -3.78 -5.16 6.58
N HIS A 2 -3.85 -3.87 6.95
CA HIS A 2 -2.71 -3.12 7.50
C HIS A 2 -2.89 -2.80 8.99
N TYR A 3 -3.73 -3.57 9.69
CA TYR A 3 -4.02 -3.36 11.11
C TYR A 3 -3.20 -4.31 11.97
N GLY A 4 -2.74 -3.84 13.13
CA GLY A 4 -2.19 -4.72 14.17
C GLY A 4 -3.24 -5.69 14.69
N LEU A 5 -2.81 -6.74 15.41
CA LEU A 5 -3.71 -7.74 15.97
C LEU A 5 -4.72 -7.11 16.93
N THR A 6 -5.99 -7.46 16.78
CA THR A 6 -7.03 -7.06 17.73
C THR A 6 -6.83 -7.78 19.07
N ILE A 7 -7.41 -7.23 20.14
CA ILE A 7 -7.39 -7.87 21.47
C ILE A 7 -7.92 -9.31 21.40
N GLU A 8 -8.95 -9.55 20.60
CA GLU A 8 -9.52 -10.89 20.43
C GLU A 8 -8.54 -11.83 19.70
N GLN A 9 -7.89 -11.35 18.64
CA GLN A 9 -6.88 -12.13 17.91
C GLN A 9 -5.69 -12.49 18.80
N VAL A 10 -5.20 -11.54 19.62
CA VAL A 10 -4.13 -11.80 20.58
C VAL A 10 -4.55 -12.87 21.61
N ARG A 11 -5.80 -12.83 22.08
CA ARG A 11 -6.33 -13.82 23.03
C ARG A 11 -6.48 -15.20 22.38
N LYS A 12 -6.91 -15.29 21.12
CA LYS A 12 -6.95 -16.55 20.36
C LYS A 12 -5.55 -17.13 20.16
N LEU A 13 -4.61 -16.28 19.74
CA LEU A 13 -3.21 -16.65 19.55
C LEU A 13 -2.58 -17.19 20.84
N ALA A 14 -2.89 -16.58 21.99
CA ALA A 14 -2.41 -17.03 23.29
C ALA A 14 -2.92 -18.44 23.65
N TYR A 15 -4.17 -18.75 23.33
CA TYR A 15 -4.73 -20.10 23.51
C TYR A 15 -4.06 -21.12 22.59
N GLU A 16 -3.94 -20.81 21.30
CA GLU A 16 -3.27 -21.68 20.33
C GLU A 16 -1.82 -21.94 20.72
N PHE A 17 -1.11 -20.91 21.17
CA PHE A 17 0.26 -21.03 21.67
C PHE A 17 0.34 -21.93 22.90
N ALA A 18 -0.56 -21.75 23.88
CA ALA A 18 -0.57 -22.58 25.09
C ALA A 18 -0.87 -24.06 24.76
N LYS A 19 -1.81 -24.30 23.84
CA LYS A 19 -2.17 -25.65 23.38
C LYS A 19 -1.03 -26.33 22.61
N ALA A 20 -0.37 -25.61 21.70
CA ALA A 20 0.74 -26.13 20.90
C ALA A 20 1.97 -26.47 21.75
N ASN A 21 2.19 -25.72 22.84
CA ASN A 21 3.31 -25.92 23.75
C ASN A 21 2.94 -26.74 25.00
N TYR A 22 1.73 -27.32 25.06
CA TYR A 22 1.23 -28.10 26.20
C TYR A 22 1.34 -27.35 27.56
N ILE A 23 1.20 -26.03 27.53
CA ILE A 23 1.23 -25.18 28.73
C ILE A 23 -0.12 -25.28 29.42
N LYS A 24 -0.11 -25.54 30.74
CA LYS A 24 -1.33 -25.54 31.54
C LYS A 24 -2.03 -24.18 31.46
N HIS A 25 -3.30 -24.19 31.10
CA HIS A 25 -4.15 -23.00 31.00
C HIS A 25 -5.50 -23.24 31.69
N PRO A 26 -6.24 -22.16 32.04
CA PRO A 26 -7.57 -22.30 32.64
C PRO A 26 -8.55 -23.09 31.74
N PRO A 27 -9.47 -23.88 32.32
CA PRO A 27 -10.49 -24.61 31.55
C PRO A 27 -11.41 -23.67 30.74
N SER A 28 -11.59 -22.44 31.20
CA SER A 28 -12.37 -21.42 30.48
C SER A 28 -11.80 -21.08 29.10
N TRP A 29 -10.51 -21.33 28.86
CA TRP A 29 -9.87 -21.12 27.56
C TRP A 29 -10.31 -22.18 26.55
N ASP A 30 -10.53 -23.42 26.97
CA ASP A 30 -10.95 -24.51 26.10
C ASP A 30 -12.39 -24.37 25.62
N HIS A 31 -13.27 -23.85 26.48
CA HIS A 31 -14.66 -23.57 26.12
C HIS A 31 -14.77 -22.41 25.13
N ASN A 32 -14.00 -21.34 25.34
CA ASN A 32 -14.07 -20.13 24.52
C ASN A 32 -13.09 -20.12 23.33
N LYS A 33 -12.17 -21.10 23.26
CA LYS A 33 -11.07 -21.17 22.30
C LYS A 33 -10.20 -19.91 22.25
N MET A 34 -10.06 -19.22 23.38
CA MET A 34 -9.25 -18.01 23.52
C MET A 34 -8.92 -17.73 24.99
N ALA A 35 -7.83 -17.00 25.22
CA ALA A 35 -7.45 -16.53 26.55
C ALA A 35 -8.50 -15.62 27.19
N GLY A 36 -8.53 -15.55 28.53
CA GLY A 36 -9.43 -14.65 29.28
C GLY A 36 -9.07 -13.15 29.13
N LYS A 37 -9.98 -12.26 29.56
CA LYS A 37 -9.74 -10.80 29.56
C LYS A 37 -8.70 -10.41 30.62
N ASP A 38 -8.80 -11.03 31.79
CA ASP A 38 -7.83 -11.02 32.88
C ASP A 38 -6.40 -11.33 32.40
N TRP A 39 -6.25 -12.37 31.56
CA TRP A 39 -4.96 -12.71 30.99
C TRP A 39 -4.42 -11.59 30.09
N MET A 40 -5.27 -10.99 29.25
CA MET A 40 -4.86 -9.89 28.37
C MET A 40 -4.46 -8.65 29.17
N GLU A 41 -5.19 -8.32 30.23
CA GLU A 41 -4.84 -7.22 31.12
C GLU A 41 -3.48 -7.43 31.79
N CYS A 42 -3.24 -8.64 32.31
CA CYS A 42 -1.95 -9.01 32.88
C CYS A 42 -0.83 -9.01 31.83
N TYR A 43 -1.10 -9.50 30.62
CA TYR A 43 -0.16 -9.50 29.51
C TYR A 43 0.24 -8.08 29.11
N ARG A 44 -0.72 -7.15 29.07
CA ARG A 44 -0.44 -5.73 28.79
C ARG A 44 0.35 -5.07 29.92
N LYS A 45 0.01 -5.33 31.18
CA LYS A 45 0.77 -4.82 32.34
C LYS A 45 2.24 -5.26 32.32
N ARG A 46 2.52 -6.50 31.89
CA ARG A 46 3.90 -7.01 31.75
C ARG A 46 4.65 -6.46 30.53
N ASN A 47 3.94 -5.90 29.56
CA ASN A 47 4.51 -5.44 28.30
C ASN A 47 4.07 -3.99 28.04
N GLU A 48 4.64 -3.05 28.79
CA GLU A 48 4.28 -1.62 28.75
C GLU A 48 4.52 -0.97 27.37
N ASN A 49 5.40 -1.55 26.56
CA ASN A 49 5.67 -1.09 25.19
C ASN A 49 4.54 -1.42 24.18
N LEU A 50 3.49 -2.15 24.59
CA LEU A 50 2.34 -2.45 23.74
C LEU A 50 1.39 -1.25 23.65
N SER A 51 1.42 -0.55 22.52
CA SER A 51 0.48 0.54 22.24
C SER A 51 -0.89 -0.01 21.83
N LEU A 52 -1.94 0.32 22.57
CA LEU A 52 -3.31 0.14 22.11
C LEU A 52 -3.72 1.38 21.31
N ARG A 53 -3.89 1.22 20.01
CA ARG A 53 -4.33 2.31 19.13
C ARG A 53 -5.72 2.02 18.59
N LYS A 54 -6.54 3.07 18.47
CA LYS A 54 -7.69 3.02 17.60
C LYS A 54 -7.16 2.93 16.16
N PRO A 55 -7.60 1.97 15.35
CA PRO A 55 -7.18 1.92 13.96
C PRO A 55 -7.63 3.21 13.26
N GLU A 56 -6.69 3.91 12.63
CA GLU A 56 -7.04 5.04 11.77
C GLU A 56 -7.79 4.53 10.55
N ASN A 57 -8.87 5.23 10.19
CA ASN A 57 -9.68 4.83 9.05
C ASN A 57 -8.89 5.00 7.76
N THR A 58 -8.39 3.89 7.22
CA THR A 58 -7.68 3.86 5.94
C THR A 58 -8.65 3.36 4.89
N SER A 59 -8.89 4.16 3.84
CA SER A 59 -9.78 3.73 2.76
C SER A 59 -9.24 2.46 2.10
N ALA A 60 -10.16 1.62 1.59
CA ALA A 60 -9.79 0.40 0.86
C ALA A 60 -8.84 0.74 -0.30
N ALA A 61 -9.12 1.80 -1.06
CA ALA A 61 -8.27 2.28 -2.13
C ALA A 61 -6.82 2.57 -1.68
N ARG A 62 -6.61 3.23 -0.53
CA ARG A 62 -5.26 3.47 0.02
C ARG A 62 -4.58 2.18 0.43
N SER A 63 -5.32 1.26 1.05
CA SER A 63 -4.79 -0.05 1.46
C SER A 63 -4.35 -0.92 0.27
N TYR A 64 -5.13 -0.90 -0.83
CA TYR A 64 -4.80 -1.61 -2.07
C TYR A 64 -3.70 -0.92 -2.87
N GLY A 65 -3.65 0.43 -2.83
CA GLY A 65 -2.59 1.21 -3.47
C GLY A 65 -1.23 1.03 -2.80
N PHE A 66 -1.19 0.71 -1.50
CA PHE A 66 0.05 0.45 -0.78
C PHE A 66 0.54 -0.99 -0.98
N ASN A 67 1.08 -1.26 -2.18
CA ASN A 67 1.64 -2.56 -2.55
C ASN A 67 3.14 -2.47 -2.90
N LYS A 68 3.84 -3.60 -2.89
CA LYS A 68 5.30 -3.66 -3.10
C LYS A 68 5.72 -3.02 -4.42
N THR A 69 4.94 -3.20 -5.49
CA THR A 69 5.25 -2.65 -6.82
C THR A 69 5.08 -1.14 -6.85
N ALA A 70 3.96 -0.63 -6.32
CA ALA A 70 3.69 0.80 -6.23
C ALA A 70 4.74 1.52 -5.37
N VAL A 71 5.09 0.96 -4.22
CA VAL A 71 6.15 1.50 -3.36
C VAL A 71 7.50 1.47 -4.07
N LYS A 72 7.82 0.39 -4.78
CA LYS A 72 9.08 0.28 -5.55
C LYS A 72 9.16 1.35 -6.64
N ILE A 73 8.10 1.50 -7.44
CA ILE A 73 8.04 2.50 -8.53
C ILE A 73 8.15 3.91 -7.94
N ALA A 74 7.32 4.24 -6.95
CA ALA A 74 7.32 5.56 -6.31
C ALA A 74 8.68 5.89 -5.69
N TYR A 75 9.36 4.91 -5.09
CA TYR A 75 10.72 5.10 -4.56
C TYR A 75 11.69 5.52 -5.67
N PHE A 76 11.81 4.73 -6.75
CA PHE A 76 12.75 5.07 -7.82
C PHE A 76 12.38 6.36 -8.57
N ASP A 77 11.08 6.63 -8.76
CA ASP A 77 10.61 7.88 -9.37
C ASP A 77 10.95 9.10 -8.50
N ALA A 78 10.88 8.97 -7.17
CA ALA A 78 11.31 10.02 -6.26
C ALA A 78 12.82 10.33 -6.39
N PHE A 79 13.66 9.31 -6.60
CA PHE A 79 15.12 9.43 -6.79
C PHE A 79 15.53 9.81 -8.23
N THR A 80 14.72 10.59 -8.94
CA THR A 80 15.09 11.11 -10.26
C THR A 80 15.97 12.35 -10.13
N SER A 81 16.99 12.50 -10.98
CA SER A 81 17.85 13.69 -11.04
C SER A 81 17.07 15.00 -11.13
N LYS A 82 15.95 15.01 -11.86
CA LYS A 82 15.02 16.15 -11.94
C LYS A 82 14.37 16.51 -10.60
N ASN A 83 13.97 15.52 -9.80
CA ASN A 83 13.34 15.76 -8.49
C ASN A 83 14.37 16.23 -7.47
N ILE A 84 15.56 15.60 -7.48
CA ILE A 84 16.70 15.97 -6.65
C ILE A 84 17.15 17.41 -6.96
N THR A 85 17.36 17.75 -8.24
CA THR A 85 17.76 19.11 -8.65
C THR A 85 16.70 20.16 -8.34
N LYS A 86 15.40 19.84 -8.46
CA LYS A 86 14.32 20.73 -8.00
C LYS A 86 14.39 20.98 -6.50
N ALA A 87 14.66 19.97 -5.69
CA ALA A 87 14.81 20.13 -4.24
C ALA A 87 16.01 21.03 -3.88
N PHE A 88 17.15 20.85 -4.55
CA PHE A 88 18.31 21.73 -4.38
C PHE A 88 18.06 23.17 -4.85
N LYS A 89 17.30 23.35 -5.93
CA LYS A 89 16.91 24.68 -6.41
C LYS A 89 15.98 25.37 -5.43
N LYS A 90 15.02 24.63 -4.86
CA LYS A 90 14.06 25.16 -3.88
C LYS A 90 14.73 25.59 -2.57
N THR A 91 15.80 24.91 -2.17
CA THR A 91 16.58 25.27 -0.96
C THR A 91 17.63 26.33 -1.22
N GLY A 92 17.80 26.78 -2.47
CA GLY A 92 18.82 27.76 -2.83
C GLY A 92 20.24 27.21 -2.75
N ILE A 93 20.41 25.91 -2.54
CA ILE A 93 21.72 25.24 -2.49
C ILE A 93 22.29 25.16 -3.91
N TRP A 94 21.48 24.76 -4.90
CA TRP A 94 21.92 24.66 -6.29
C TRP A 94 20.79 24.94 -7.30
N PRO A 95 20.95 25.95 -8.18
CA PRO A 95 22.02 26.95 -8.18
C PRO A 95 22.02 27.75 -6.88
N LEU A 96 23.20 28.22 -6.45
CA LEU A 96 23.31 28.98 -5.21
C LEU A 96 22.44 30.24 -5.29
N ASN A 97 21.44 30.34 -4.42
CA ASN A 97 20.55 31.48 -4.29
C ASN A 97 20.42 31.86 -2.81
N LYS A 98 21.03 32.99 -2.45
CA LYS A 98 21.02 33.50 -1.07
C LYS A 98 19.70 34.18 -0.69
N LEU A 99 18.86 34.48 -1.68
CA LEU A 99 17.55 35.13 -1.50
C LEU A 99 16.41 34.09 -1.43
N THR A 100 16.73 32.81 -1.21
CA THR A 100 15.73 31.74 -1.13
C THR A 100 14.88 31.83 0.13
N PHE A 101 15.42 32.37 1.21
CA PHE A 101 14.70 32.63 2.45
C PHE A 101 14.55 34.14 2.61
N SER A 102 13.37 34.57 3.02
CA SER A 102 13.08 35.94 3.44
C SER A 102 13.41 36.13 4.92
N ASP A 103 13.59 37.37 5.37
CA ASP A 103 13.86 37.65 6.80
C ASP A 103 12.77 37.09 7.72
N GLY A 104 11.51 37.06 7.25
CA GLY A 104 10.39 36.46 7.97
C GLY A 104 10.45 34.94 8.13
N ASP A 105 11.23 34.22 7.31
CA ASP A 105 11.47 32.78 7.50
C ASP A 105 12.39 32.52 8.71
N PHE A 106 13.10 33.56 9.16
CA PHE A 106 13.93 33.54 10.36
C PHE A 106 13.24 34.22 11.56
N ASP A 107 12.01 34.73 11.39
CA ASP A 107 11.25 35.28 12.50
C ASP A 107 11.06 34.18 13.55
N ALA A 108 11.38 34.51 14.79
CA ALA A 108 11.08 33.64 15.89
C ALA A 108 9.56 33.41 15.89
N VAL A 109 9.12 32.17 15.63
CA VAL A 109 7.77 31.75 16.04
C VAL A 109 7.70 32.14 17.50
N GLN A 110 6.86 33.12 17.83
CA GLN A 110 6.56 33.41 19.22
C GLN A 110 6.08 32.08 19.79
N VAL A 111 6.95 31.41 20.53
CA VAL A 111 6.60 30.30 21.39
C VAL A 111 5.67 30.97 22.38
N TYR A 112 4.37 30.90 22.10
CA TYR A 112 3.34 31.39 22.98
C TYR A 112 3.61 30.73 24.32
N HIS A 113 4.30 31.45 25.22
CA HIS A 113 4.09 31.26 26.63
C HIS A 113 2.59 31.38 26.78
N SER A 114 1.97 30.29 27.22
CA SER A 114 0.55 30.16 27.48
C SER A 114 0.13 31.24 28.46
N GLN A 115 -0.10 32.45 27.98
CA GLN A 115 -0.96 33.40 28.64
C GLN A 115 -2.35 33.05 28.16
N SER A 116 -3.09 32.48 29.09
CA SER A 116 -4.52 32.24 29.03
C SER A 116 -5.24 33.52 28.60
N PHE A 117 -5.54 33.64 27.31
CA PHE A 117 -6.48 34.65 26.83
C PHE A 117 -7.90 34.11 26.98
N THR A 118 -8.53 34.53 28.08
CA THR A 118 -9.98 34.46 28.26
C THR A 118 -10.64 35.66 27.57
N HIS A 119 -11.63 35.37 26.71
CA HIS A 119 -12.64 36.25 26.10
C HIS A 119 -12.11 37.31 25.10
N SER A 120 -12.77 37.63 23.99
CA SER A 120 -14.22 37.76 23.77
C SER A 120 -14.58 37.60 22.28
N ARG A 121 -15.85 37.27 22.02
CA ARG A 121 -16.52 37.24 20.72
C ARG A 121 -16.44 38.60 20.00
N HIS A 122 -16.19 38.58 18.69
CA HIS A 122 -17.02 39.35 17.75
C HIS A 122 -16.99 38.75 16.33
N SER A 123 -18.19 38.63 15.75
CA SER A 123 -18.46 38.26 14.36
C SER A 123 -18.18 39.41 13.39
N THR A 124 -17.98 39.04 12.10
CA THR A 124 -18.57 39.65 10.88
C THR A 124 -17.56 40.11 9.81
N ILE A 125 -17.47 39.28 8.75
CA ILE A 125 -17.49 39.55 7.28
C ILE A 125 -16.39 40.42 6.63
N PRO A 126 -15.96 40.09 5.39
CA PRO A 126 -14.68 40.50 4.77
C PRO A 126 -14.82 41.65 3.77
N GLU A 127 -13.70 42.28 3.42
CA GLU A 127 -13.63 43.19 2.28
C GLU A 127 -12.30 43.04 1.53
N GLU A 128 -12.43 42.96 0.20
CA GLU A 128 -11.40 43.14 -0.85
C GLU A 128 -10.66 44.49 -0.62
N ILE A 129 -9.51 44.85 -1.20
CA ILE A 129 -9.24 45.09 -2.63
C ILE A 129 -7.73 45.36 -2.85
N ASP A 130 -7.20 44.77 -3.92
CA ASP A 130 -6.45 45.34 -5.06
C ASP A 130 -5.21 46.28 -4.94
N ILE A 131 -4.08 45.72 -5.41
CA ILE A 131 -3.11 46.12 -6.47
C ILE A 131 -2.45 47.54 -6.48
N THR A 132 -1.15 47.51 -6.88
CA THR A 132 -0.29 48.56 -7.55
C THR A 132 0.28 49.68 -6.66
N GLN A 133 1.50 50.21 -6.84
CA GLN A 133 2.77 49.90 -7.56
C GLN A 133 3.75 51.05 -7.18
N GLU A 134 5.07 50.83 -7.44
CA GLU A 134 6.13 51.85 -7.65
C GLU A 134 6.55 52.74 -6.45
N ASP A 135 7.79 53.22 -6.29
CA ASP A 135 9.15 53.01 -6.83
C ASP A 135 10.06 53.98 -6.01
N GLN A 136 11.39 53.91 -6.20
CA GLN A 136 12.40 54.96 -5.89
C GLN A 136 13.19 54.93 -4.55
N LEU A 137 14.34 54.23 -4.60
CA LEU A 137 15.73 54.69 -4.38
C LEU A 137 16.07 55.80 -3.32
N SER A 138 16.72 55.36 -2.22
CA SER A 138 18.01 55.81 -1.58
C SER A 138 18.26 57.31 -1.19
N PRO A 139 19.36 57.72 -0.48
CA PRO A 139 20.35 57.05 0.40
C PRO A 139 20.69 57.83 1.73
N ARG A 140 21.22 57.17 2.78
CA ARG A 140 22.25 57.74 3.72
C ARG A 140 22.73 56.69 4.74
N SER A 141 24.01 56.31 4.72
CA SER A 141 25.10 56.69 5.68
C SER A 141 24.76 56.35 7.13
N GLU A 142 25.60 55.72 7.97
CA GLU A 142 27.00 55.33 7.96
C GLU A 142 27.19 54.41 9.20
N THR A 143 28.21 53.54 9.17
CA THR A 143 29.11 53.14 10.28
C THR A 143 28.46 52.90 11.66
N HIS A 144 28.46 51.71 12.24
CA HIS A 144 29.58 51.23 13.05
C HIS A 144 29.58 49.70 13.18
N SER A 145 30.71 49.10 12.80
CA SER A 145 31.17 47.81 13.32
C SER A 145 31.55 47.98 14.80
N PRO A 146 31.54 46.89 15.59
CA PRO A 146 32.82 46.19 15.71
C PRO A 146 32.70 44.68 15.47
N SER A 147 33.65 44.22 14.68
CA SER A 147 34.20 42.87 14.66
C SER A 147 34.85 42.56 16.02
N LEU A 148 34.69 41.34 16.53
CA LEU A 148 35.76 40.63 17.24
C LEU A 148 35.53 39.12 17.16
N LEU A 149 36.23 38.53 16.19
CA LEU A 149 37.00 37.28 16.24
C LEU A 149 36.74 36.26 17.38
N ALA A 150 36.45 35.05 16.89
CA ALA A 150 36.64 33.73 17.46
C ALA A 150 37.61 33.57 18.65
N GLN A 151 37.24 32.67 19.56
CA GLN A 151 38.17 31.68 20.09
C GLN A 151 37.47 30.32 20.37
N PRO A 152 38.18 29.20 20.16
CA PRO A 152 37.66 27.83 20.26
C PRO A 152 37.86 27.26 21.67
N LEU A 153 37.01 26.31 22.08
CA LEU A 153 37.21 25.56 23.32
C LEU A 153 37.34 24.06 23.06
N ASP A 154 38.31 23.50 23.77
CA ASP A 154 39.09 22.31 23.48
C ASP A 154 38.36 20.97 23.64
N LEU A 155 38.84 20.00 22.85
CA LEU A 155 38.74 18.57 23.11
C LEU A 155 39.54 18.22 24.37
N GLN A 156 38.90 17.55 25.33
CA GLN A 156 39.61 16.65 26.24
C GLN A 156 39.04 15.22 26.14
N SER A 157 39.98 14.32 25.86
CA SER A 157 39.87 12.88 25.75
C SER A 157 39.89 12.25 27.13
N THR A 158 38.90 11.41 27.45
CA THR A 158 39.02 10.43 28.55
C THR A 158 38.34 9.09 28.18
N SER A 159 39.22 8.11 27.95
CA SER A 159 39.13 6.67 28.26
C SER A 159 37.89 5.84 27.88
N ALA A 160 38.17 4.89 26.97
CA ALA A 160 37.47 3.65 26.66
C ALA A 160 36.68 2.96 27.79
N GLN A 161 35.37 2.83 27.57
CA GLN A 161 34.55 1.68 27.95
C GLN A 161 33.57 1.44 26.78
N GLY A 162 33.64 0.26 26.17
CA GLY A 162 32.90 -0.08 24.94
C GLY A 162 31.38 -0.07 25.14
N LEU A 163 30.71 0.88 24.48
CA LEU A 163 29.25 0.86 24.34
C LEU A 163 28.88 -0.09 23.20
N ILE A 164 28.41 -1.28 23.59
CA ILE A 164 27.82 -2.27 22.69
C ILE A 164 26.45 -1.73 22.25
N THR A 165 26.28 -1.44 20.95
CA THR A 165 25.00 -1.01 20.39
C THR A 165 24.03 -2.21 20.31
N PRO A 166 22.70 -2.00 20.44
CA PRO A 166 21.71 -3.08 20.42
C PRO A 166 21.62 -3.84 19.08
N GLU A 167 22.38 -3.41 18.07
CA GLU A 167 22.54 -4.09 16.78
C GLU A 167 23.46 -5.32 16.86
N ILE A 168 24.35 -5.42 17.86
CA ILE A 168 25.38 -6.47 17.95
C ILE A 168 24.84 -7.80 18.51
N ILE A 169 23.66 -7.81 19.16
CA ILE A 169 23.03 -9.04 19.68
C ILE A 169 21.82 -9.44 18.83
N ARG A 170 22.07 -9.85 17.58
CA ARG A 170 21.07 -10.61 16.80
C ARG A 170 21.70 -11.74 15.99
N PRO A 171 21.82 -12.95 16.55
CA PRO A 171 21.66 -14.15 15.75
C PRO A 171 20.16 -14.47 15.65
N TYR A 172 19.59 -14.31 14.46
CA TYR A 172 18.26 -14.84 14.16
C TYR A 172 18.25 -16.35 14.40
N PRO A 173 17.29 -16.92 15.15
CA PRO A 173 17.15 -18.36 15.27
C PRO A 173 16.80 -18.95 13.90
N LYS A 174 17.71 -19.72 13.32
CA LYS A 174 17.44 -20.55 12.15
C LYS A 174 16.64 -21.76 12.62
N VAL A 175 15.33 -21.78 12.34
CA VAL A 175 14.50 -22.96 12.59
C VAL A 175 14.91 -24.04 11.58
N ALA A 176 15.48 -25.14 12.08
CA ALA A 176 15.68 -26.36 11.31
C ALA A 176 14.30 -26.95 10.98
N ARG A 177 14.03 -27.19 9.70
CA ARG A 177 12.84 -27.92 9.27
C ARG A 177 13.12 -29.40 9.44
N ASP A 178 12.52 -30.01 10.44
CA ASP A 178 12.51 -31.46 10.59
C ASP A 178 11.60 -32.06 9.51
N VAL A 179 12.20 -32.84 8.61
CA VAL A 179 11.49 -33.61 7.59
C VAL A 179 11.12 -34.95 8.21
N THR A 180 9.91 -35.06 8.75
CA THR A 180 9.32 -36.38 9.03
C THR A 180 8.06 -36.58 8.22
N LYS A 181 8.21 -37.39 7.18
CA LYS A 181 7.13 -38.04 6.44
C LYS A 181 6.30 -38.88 7.43
N LYS A 182 4.99 -38.64 7.52
CA LYS A 182 4.01 -39.70 7.83
C LYS A 182 2.75 -39.53 7.00
N SER A 183 2.34 -40.65 6.45
CA SER A 183 1.31 -40.89 5.46
C SER A 183 -0.10 -41.08 6.08
N LYS A 184 -1.09 -40.47 5.42
CA LYS A 184 -2.44 -40.98 5.08
C LYS A 184 -3.42 -41.35 6.22
N LYS A 185 -4.54 -40.59 6.32
CA LYS A 185 -5.88 -41.03 5.91
C LYS A 185 -6.91 -39.88 5.94
N GLU A 186 -7.68 -39.79 4.86
CA GLU A 186 -8.79 -38.85 4.61
C GLU A 186 -9.97 -39.04 5.58
N ILE A 187 -10.72 -37.95 5.81
CA ILE A 187 -12.19 -37.86 5.64
C ILE A 187 -12.52 -36.38 5.30
N ALA A 188 -13.43 -36.22 4.34
CA ALA A 188 -13.80 -35.02 3.61
C ALA A 188 -14.58 -33.97 4.42
N GLU A 189 -14.41 -32.68 4.06
CA GLU A 189 -15.49 -31.71 3.74
C GLU A 189 -14.93 -30.27 3.65
N GLY A 190 -15.23 -29.58 2.53
CA GLY A 190 -15.16 -28.11 2.41
C GLY A 190 -13.89 -27.53 1.77
N SER A 191 -13.76 -27.61 0.44
CA SER A 191 -12.63 -27.07 -0.33
C SER A 191 -12.59 -25.54 -0.40
N ASP A 192 -11.55 -24.98 0.20
CA ASP A 192 -10.58 -24.01 -0.33
C ASP A 192 -11.07 -22.92 -1.30
N VAL A 193 -11.26 -21.75 -0.70
CA VAL A 193 -11.06 -20.43 -1.31
C VAL A 193 -9.62 -20.02 -1.02
N GLU A 194 -8.94 -19.45 -2.03
CA GLU A 194 -7.57 -18.88 -2.01
C GLU A 194 -6.41 -19.84 -2.33
N ASN A 195 -6.07 -19.96 -3.62
CA ASN A 195 -4.69 -20.05 -4.11
C ASN A 195 -4.61 -19.98 -5.65
N GLU A 196 -4.93 -18.83 -6.25
CA GLU A 196 -4.72 -18.61 -7.70
C GLU A 196 -4.21 -17.19 -7.99
N THR A 197 -3.17 -16.72 -7.29
CA THR A 197 -2.34 -15.60 -7.78
C THR A 197 -0.96 -15.68 -7.12
N PRO A 198 0.05 -16.30 -7.79
CA PRO A 198 0.94 -15.50 -8.62
C PRO A 198 1.64 -16.31 -9.76
N VAL A 199 0.91 -16.74 -10.80
CA VAL A 199 1.51 -17.48 -11.94
C VAL A 199 1.14 -16.90 -13.32
N LEU A 200 0.46 -15.75 -13.42
CA LEU A 200 -0.06 -15.27 -14.72
C LEU A 200 0.83 -14.30 -15.49
N THR A 201 1.88 -13.71 -14.91
CA THR A 201 2.63 -12.61 -15.55
C THR A 201 3.49 -13.04 -16.74
N GLU A 202 3.93 -14.31 -16.81
CA GLU A 202 4.82 -14.82 -17.86
C GLU A 202 4.13 -15.66 -18.96
N PHE A 203 2.84 -16.01 -18.80
CA PHE A 203 2.15 -16.95 -19.70
C PHE A 203 1.04 -16.35 -20.57
N VAL A 204 0.72 -15.07 -20.40
CA VAL A 204 -0.27 -14.37 -21.24
C VAL A 204 0.38 -13.98 -22.57
N LYS A 205 0.31 -14.90 -23.54
CA LYS A 205 0.70 -14.65 -24.94
C LYS A 205 -0.43 -13.99 -25.72
N GLU A 206 -0.08 -13.31 -26.81
CA GLU A 206 -1.05 -12.80 -27.77
C GLU A 206 -1.95 -13.91 -28.32
N LYS A 207 -3.16 -13.55 -28.74
CA LYS A 207 -4.22 -14.43 -29.26
C LYS A 207 -4.84 -15.40 -28.24
N ARG A 208 -4.37 -15.44 -26.99
CA ARG A 208 -5.02 -16.21 -25.92
C ARG A 208 -6.33 -15.55 -25.48
N PHE A 209 -7.30 -16.38 -25.09
CA PHE A 209 -8.54 -15.92 -24.50
C PHE A 209 -8.42 -15.88 -22.98
N ILE A 210 -8.99 -14.86 -22.37
CA ILE A 210 -8.95 -14.61 -20.93
C ILE A 210 -10.34 -14.22 -20.43
N LEU A 211 -10.56 -14.46 -19.14
CA LEU A 211 -11.72 -13.95 -18.42
C LEU A 211 -11.29 -12.73 -17.61
N VAL A 212 -11.96 -11.60 -17.85
CA VAL A 212 -11.67 -10.32 -17.21
C VAL A 212 -12.81 -9.94 -16.27
N LYS A 213 -12.47 -9.49 -15.07
CA LYS A 213 -13.36 -8.99 -14.03
C LYS A 213 -13.55 -7.48 -14.18
N PHE A 214 -14.79 -7.04 -14.14
CA PHE A 214 -15.16 -5.62 -14.13
C PHE A 214 -16.01 -5.33 -12.90
N GLU A 215 -15.49 -4.51 -11.99
CA GLU A 215 -16.19 -4.08 -10.79
C GLU A 215 -17.13 -2.91 -11.09
N LYS A 216 -18.42 -3.09 -10.82
CA LYS A 216 -19.44 -2.03 -10.80
C LYS A 216 -19.77 -1.67 -9.35
N LYS A 217 -20.45 -0.55 -9.13
CA LYS A 217 -20.80 -0.03 -7.79
C LYS A 217 -21.45 -1.05 -6.84
N LYS A 218 -22.23 -2.00 -7.38
CA LYS A 218 -22.99 -2.99 -6.58
C LYS A 218 -22.82 -4.43 -7.06
N SER A 219 -22.04 -4.67 -8.11
CA SER A 219 -21.92 -5.99 -8.73
C SER A 219 -20.61 -6.13 -9.47
N VAL A 220 -20.21 -7.37 -9.71
CA VAL A 220 -19.03 -7.69 -10.52
C VAL A 220 -19.52 -8.39 -11.77
N LYS A 221 -19.17 -7.84 -12.94
CA LYS A 221 -19.41 -8.49 -14.24
C LYS A 221 -18.12 -9.09 -14.75
N HIS A 222 -18.25 -10.16 -15.53
CA HIS A 222 -17.13 -10.80 -16.18
C HIS A 222 -17.31 -10.74 -17.68
N TYR A 223 -16.20 -10.60 -18.40
CA TYR A 223 -16.20 -10.54 -19.85
C TYR A 223 -15.10 -11.45 -20.38
N VAL A 224 -15.40 -12.12 -21.48
CA VAL A 224 -14.40 -12.90 -22.20
C VAL A 224 -13.73 -12.00 -23.22
N GLY A 225 -12.40 -12.02 -23.27
CA GLY A 225 -11.64 -11.22 -24.23
C GLY A 225 -10.45 -11.98 -24.79
N GLN A 226 -10.00 -11.57 -25.97
CA GLN A 226 -8.78 -12.03 -26.59
C GLN A 226 -7.66 -11.01 -26.42
N VAL A 227 -6.48 -11.46 -26.03
CA VAL A 227 -5.29 -10.63 -25.91
C VAL A 227 -4.80 -10.26 -27.30
N ILE A 228 -4.77 -8.96 -27.61
CA ILE A 228 -4.26 -8.44 -28.88
C ILE A 228 -2.77 -8.15 -28.76
N THR A 229 -2.40 -7.29 -27.82
CA THR A 229 -1.03 -6.79 -27.66
C THR A 229 -0.76 -6.48 -26.20
N LYS A 230 0.48 -6.69 -25.77
CA LYS A 230 0.97 -6.28 -24.46
C LYS A 230 1.61 -4.89 -24.55
N TYR A 231 1.10 -3.92 -23.80
CA TYR A 231 1.69 -2.57 -23.75
C TYR A 231 2.73 -2.44 -22.65
N SER A 232 2.46 -3.00 -21.48
CA SER A 232 3.31 -2.95 -20.29
C SER A 232 3.30 -4.31 -19.59
N PRO A 233 4.23 -4.59 -18.64
CA PRO A 233 4.15 -5.77 -17.79
C PRO A 233 2.80 -5.93 -17.06
N THR A 234 2.04 -4.85 -16.87
CA THR A 234 0.76 -4.85 -16.15
C THR A 234 -0.45 -4.53 -17.02
N GLU A 235 -0.26 -4.07 -18.27
CA GLU A 235 -1.33 -3.56 -19.13
C GLU A 235 -1.36 -4.26 -20.48
N TYR A 236 -2.56 -4.72 -20.86
CA TYR A 236 -2.81 -5.48 -22.07
C TYR A 236 -3.97 -4.87 -22.84
N LYS A 237 -3.84 -4.84 -24.17
CA LYS A 237 -4.93 -4.53 -25.09
C LYS A 237 -5.76 -5.78 -25.31
N ILE A 238 -7.04 -5.74 -24.95
CA ILE A 238 -7.97 -6.86 -25.03
C ILE A 238 -9.11 -6.50 -25.98
N SER A 239 -9.46 -7.42 -26.88
CA SER A 239 -10.69 -7.35 -27.69
C SER A 239 -11.76 -8.23 -27.03
N PHE A 240 -12.89 -7.64 -26.67
CA PHE A 240 -13.94 -8.30 -25.92
C PHE A 240 -14.95 -9.01 -26.83
N LEU A 241 -15.37 -10.19 -26.38
CA LEU A 241 -16.43 -10.97 -27.00
C LEU A 241 -17.75 -10.72 -26.28
N ARG A 242 -18.86 -10.88 -26.99
CA ARG A 242 -20.22 -10.84 -26.44
C ARG A 242 -20.76 -12.25 -26.27
N LYS A 243 -21.43 -12.51 -25.16
CA LYS A 243 -22.15 -13.77 -24.95
C LYS A 243 -23.45 -13.77 -25.75
N ASN A 244 -23.71 -14.86 -26.48
CA ASN A 244 -24.99 -15.03 -27.17
C ASN A 244 -26.12 -15.30 -26.16
N PRO A 245 -27.30 -14.70 -26.34
CA PRO A 245 -28.45 -14.99 -25.51
C PRO A 245 -28.84 -16.47 -25.68
N GLY A 246 -28.88 -17.22 -24.58
CA GLY A 246 -29.27 -18.64 -24.59
C GLY A 246 -28.13 -19.66 -24.57
N GLY A 247 -26.86 -19.28 -24.38
CA GLY A 247 -25.79 -20.26 -24.19
C GLY A 247 -24.42 -19.69 -23.80
N TRP A 248 -23.43 -20.59 -23.71
CA TRP A 248 -22.02 -20.28 -23.45
C TRP A 248 -21.21 -20.18 -24.75
N LYS A 249 -21.76 -19.42 -25.70
CA LYS A 249 -21.15 -19.13 -27.00
C LYS A 249 -20.83 -17.65 -27.08
N PHE A 250 -19.67 -17.33 -27.63
CA PHE A 250 -19.11 -15.99 -27.65
C PHE A 250 -18.78 -15.58 -29.07
N VAL A 251 -19.05 -14.33 -29.43
CA VAL A 251 -18.82 -13.79 -30.77
C VAL A 251 -18.20 -12.41 -30.64
N PHE A 252 -17.30 -12.06 -31.56
CA PHE A 252 -16.81 -10.68 -31.64
C PHE A 252 -17.94 -9.76 -32.13
N PRO A 253 -18.20 -8.64 -31.45
CA PRO A 253 -19.17 -7.66 -31.93
C PRO A 253 -18.77 -7.09 -33.30
N ASN A 254 -19.74 -6.71 -34.13
CA ASN A 254 -19.49 -6.09 -35.45
C ASN A 254 -18.65 -4.82 -35.33
N ASN A 255 -18.89 -4.04 -34.27
CA ASN A 255 -18.04 -2.93 -33.88
C ASN A 255 -17.02 -3.46 -32.88
N THR A 256 -15.75 -3.41 -33.25
CA THR A 256 -14.65 -3.86 -32.41
C THR A 256 -14.70 -3.21 -31.03
N ASP A 257 -14.87 -4.04 -30.00
CA ASP A 257 -14.91 -3.62 -28.59
C ASP A 257 -13.54 -3.89 -27.97
N GLU A 258 -12.67 -2.89 -27.96
CA GLU A 258 -11.30 -2.98 -27.46
C GLU A 258 -11.11 -2.10 -26.22
N GLY A 259 -10.36 -2.63 -25.25
CA GLY A 259 -10.01 -1.90 -24.04
C GLY A 259 -8.63 -2.26 -23.50
N THR A 260 -8.10 -1.37 -22.66
CA THR A 260 -6.88 -1.63 -21.89
C THR A 260 -7.28 -2.25 -20.56
N VAL A 261 -6.70 -3.41 -20.25
CA VAL A 261 -7.01 -4.19 -19.04
C VAL A 261 -5.74 -4.38 -18.22
N TYR A 262 -5.85 -4.19 -16.91
CA TYR A 262 -4.77 -4.48 -15.98
C TYR A 262 -4.74 -5.96 -15.61
N ILE A 263 -3.54 -6.47 -15.35
CA ILE A 263 -3.35 -7.86 -14.91
C ILE A 263 -4.12 -8.20 -13.63
N SER A 264 -4.36 -7.22 -12.75
CA SER A 264 -5.17 -7.37 -11.53
C SER A 264 -6.61 -7.79 -11.80
N ASP A 265 -7.13 -7.43 -12.97
CA ASP A 265 -8.52 -7.66 -13.35
C ASP A 265 -8.67 -8.96 -14.14
N MET A 266 -7.56 -9.63 -14.46
CA MET A 266 -7.57 -10.92 -15.14
C MET A 266 -7.82 -12.04 -14.15
N VAL A 267 -8.94 -12.74 -14.30
CA VAL A 267 -9.32 -13.85 -13.42
C VAL A 267 -8.59 -15.12 -13.81
N CYS A 268 -8.61 -15.45 -15.11
CA CYS A 268 -7.94 -16.65 -15.61
C CYS A 268 -7.73 -16.61 -17.12
N ILE A 269 -6.79 -17.44 -17.59
CA ILE A 269 -6.64 -17.77 -19.00
C ILE A 269 -7.65 -18.88 -19.32
N LEU A 270 -8.37 -18.72 -20.43
CA LEU A 270 -9.32 -19.71 -20.93
C LEU A 270 -8.59 -20.73 -21.81
N PRO A 271 -9.06 -22.00 -21.84
CA PRO A 271 -8.56 -22.98 -22.79
C PRO A 271 -8.83 -22.54 -24.22
N GLU A 272 -8.19 -23.19 -25.20
CA GLU A 272 -8.45 -22.90 -26.60
C GLU A 272 -9.94 -23.14 -26.92
N PRO A 273 -10.58 -22.19 -27.63
CA PRO A 273 -11.99 -22.32 -27.93
C PRO A 273 -12.21 -23.43 -28.95
N LYS A 274 -13.32 -24.14 -28.79
CA LYS A 274 -13.88 -24.93 -29.89
C LYS A 274 -14.50 -23.98 -30.89
N SER A 275 -13.84 -23.82 -32.03
CA SER A 275 -14.44 -23.25 -33.24
C SER A 275 -15.21 -24.34 -33.97
N ALA A 276 -16.39 -24.01 -34.48
CA ALA A 276 -17.18 -24.95 -35.25
C ALA A 276 -16.61 -25.14 -36.68
N SER A 277 -16.81 -26.32 -37.26
CA SER A 277 -16.17 -26.78 -38.52
C SER A 277 -16.64 -26.02 -39.78
N THR A 278 -17.74 -25.27 -39.72
CA THR A 278 -18.30 -24.59 -40.90
C THR A 278 -17.97 -23.10 -40.91
N ALA A 279 -17.70 -22.54 -42.10
CA ALA A 279 -17.40 -21.11 -42.27
C ALA A 279 -18.44 -20.17 -41.63
N ARG A 280 -19.72 -20.56 -41.63
CA ARG A 280 -20.83 -19.80 -41.01
C ARG A 280 -20.73 -19.69 -39.49
N THR A 281 -19.99 -20.59 -38.85
CA THR A 281 -19.89 -20.69 -37.38
C THR A 281 -18.45 -20.58 -36.87
N ALA A 282 -17.50 -20.28 -37.78
CA ALA A 282 -16.08 -20.13 -37.45
C ALA A 282 -15.78 -18.96 -36.49
N ASN A 283 -16.64 -17.94 -36.48
CA ASN A 283 -16.52 -16.79 -35.58
C ASN A 283 -17.28 -16.95 -34.25
N ILE A 284 -17.78 -18.17 -33.97
CA ILE A 284 -18.47 -18.50 -32.71
C ILE A 284 -17.54 -19.36 -31.86
N PHE A 285 -17.19 -18.83 -30.69
CA PHE A 285 -16.27 -19.46 -29.76
C PHE A 285 -17.02 -20.10 -28.60
N SER A 286 -16.58 -21.28 -28.18
CA SER A 286 -17.07 -21.93 -26.95
C SER A 286 -15.90 -22.52 -26.19
N PHE A 287 -15.93 -22.43 -24.86
CA PHE A 287 -14.80 -22.81 -24.01
C PHE A 287 -15.16 -24.02 -23.17
N GLN A 288 -14.25 -24.99 -23.06
CA GLN A 288 -14.39 -26.14 -22.15
C GLN A 288 -13.97 -25.76 -20.73
N LYS A 289 -14.59 -24.71 -20.18
CA LYS A 289 -14.40 -24.29 -18.81
C LYS A 289 -15.76 -23.96 -18.22
N ASP A 290 -16.00 -24.41 -17.01
CA ASP A 290 -17.21 -24.02 -16.30
C ASP A 290 -17.10 -22.55 -15.91
N LEU A 291 -18.02 -21.74 -16.46
CA LEU A 291 -18.13 -20.31 -16.21
C LEU A 291 -19.41 -19.97 -15.44
N SER A 292 -20.17 -20.97 -14.98
CA SER A 292 -21.44 -20.80 -14.28
C SER A 292 -21.32 -19.98 -12.98
N MET A 293 -20.17 -20.07 -12.32
CA MET A 293 -19.83 -19.28 -11.12
C MET A 293 -19.60 -17.79 -11.40
N TYR A 294 -19.43 -17.38 -12.67
CA TYR A 294 -19.16 -15.99 -13.05
C TYR A 294 -20.36 -15.36 -13.75
N ASP A 295 -20.65 -14.10 -13.40
CA ASP A 295 -21.65 -13.29 -14.11
C ASP A 295 -21.09 -12.78 -15.45
N VAL A 296 -21.00 -13.68 -16.44
CA VAL A 296 -20.43 -13.40 -17.77
C VAL A 296 -21.45 -12.78 -18.71
N GLN A 297 -21.04 -11.69 -19.37
CA GLN A 297 -21.82 -10.92 -20.36
C GLN A 297 -21.19 -10.98 -21.76
#